data_AF-A0A442MW50-F1
#
_entry.id   AF-A0A442MW50-F1
#
_cell.length_a   1.000
_cell.length_b   1.000
_cell.length_c   1.000
_cell.angle_alpha   90.00
_cell.angle_beta   90.00
_cell.angle_gamma   90.00
#
_symmetry.space_group_name_H-M   'P 1'
#
loop_
_entity.id
_entity.type
_entity.pdbx_description
1 polymer ?
#
loop_
_entity_poly.entity_id
_entity_poly.type
_entity_poly.pdbx_seq_one_letter_code
_entity_poly.pdbx_strand_id
1 'polypeptide(L)' 'MAKRDAAGHKTLAEAFREMVSTEDYRRHANKLFGLKVEPELTPTLASLLEAIGKAGRDETP' A
#
# COMPACT_ATOMS: atom_id res chain seq x y z
N MET A 1 24.79 29.49 6.21
CA MET A 1 24.02 28.47 5.46
C MET A 1 24.90 27.26 5.25
N ALA A 2 24.72 26.20 6.04
CA ALA A 2 25.49 24.97 5.88
C ALA A 2 24.83 24.12 4.80
N LYS A 3 25.41 24.12 3.60
CA LYS A 3 25.13 23.12 2.57
C LYS A 3 25.67 21.78 3.10
N ARG A 4 24.80 20.99 3.73
CA ARG A 4 25.12 19.62 4.09
C ARG A 4 24.82 18.75 2.88
N ASP A 5 25.86 18.08 2.45
CA ASP A 5 25.94 17.06 1.43
C ASP A 5 24.78 16.05 1.59
N ALA A 6 23.80 16.09 0.68
CA ALA A 6 22.55 15.34 0.75
C ALA A 6 22.60 14.08 -0.13
N ALA A 7 23.76 13.43 -0.21
CA ALA A 7 24.01 12.36 -1.19
C ALA A 7 23.97 10.93 -0.63
N GLY A 8 23.66 10.69 0.65
CA GLY A 8 23.73 9.30 1.15
C GLY A 8 23.01 8.93 2.44
N HIS A 9 22.30 9.87 3.09
CA HIS A 9 21.64 9.57 4.36
C HIS A 9 20.14 9.68 4.20
N LYS A 10 19.51 8.55 3.88
CA LYS A 10 18.07 8.38 4.05
C LYS A 10 17.75 8.75 5.49
N THR A 11 16.94 9.80 5.67
CA THR A 11 16.63 10.25 7.03
C THR A 11 15.91 9.11 7.78
N LEU A 12 16.05 9.05 9.11
CA LEU A 12 15.32 8.07 9.92
C LEU A 12 13.82 8.06 9.61
N ALA A 13 13.25 9.24 9.37
CA ALA A 13 11.85 9.41 8.98
C ALA A 13 11.54 8.76 7.62
N GLU A 14 12.45 8.85 6.67
CA GLU A 14 12.28 8.30 5.33
C GLU A 14 12.51 6.79 5.29
N ALA A 15 13.44 6.26 6.10
CA ALA A 15 13.60 4.83 6.32
C ALA A 15 12.36 4.23 7.02
N PHE A 16 11.84 4.93 8.03
CA PHE A 16 10.60 4.53 8.70
C PHE A 16 9.41 4.56 7.73
N ARG A 17 9.30 5.61 6.89
CA ARG A 17 8.26 5.73 5.87
C ARG A 17 8.29 4.58 4.87
N GLU A 18 9.48 4.19 4.41
CA GLU A 18 9.63 3.05 3.50
C GLU A 18 9.24 1.73 4.19
N MET A 19 9.71 1.52 5.42
CA MET A 19 9.37 0.33 6.21
C MET A 19 7.85 0.17 6.37
N VAL A 20 7.14 1.23 6.80
CA VAL A 20 5.67 1.18 6.95
C VAL A 20 4.91 1.12 5.62
N SER A 21 5.56 1.46 4.51
CA SER A 21 4.98 1.36 3.16
C SER A 21 5.11 -0.05 2.58
N THR A 22 5.94 -0.92 3.16
CA THR A 22 6.02 -2.32 2.71
C THR A 22 4.76 -3.09 3.12
N GLU A 23 4.23 -3.86 2.17
CA GLU A 23 3.03 -4.68 2.39
C GLU A 23 3.27 -5.74 3.47
N ASP A 24 4.49 -6.28 3.55
CA ASP A 24 4.88 -7.23 4.59
C ASP A 24 4.85 -6.62 5.99
N TYR A 25 5.38 -5.40 6.17
CA TYR A 25 5.30 -4.70 7.45
C TYR A 25 3.86 -4.38 7.82
N ARG A 26 3.05 -3.90 6.86
CA ARG A 26 1.63 -3.63 7.08
C ARG A 26 0.93 -4.90 7.55
N ARG A 27 1.08 -6.01 6.83
CA ARG A 27 0.48 -7.31 7.19
C ARG A 27 0.95 -7.80 8.56
N HIS A 28 2.25 -7.66 8.86
CA HIS A 28 2.83 -8.06 10.14
C HIS A 28 2.31 -7.21 11.31
N ALA A 29 2.34 -5.88 11.17
CA ALA A 29 1.80 -4.95 12.17
C ALA A 29 0.31 -5.19 12.40
N ASN A 30 -0.45 -5.39 11.34
CA ASN A 30 -1.87 -5.68 11.44
C ASN A 30 -2.16 -6.99 12.20
N LYS A 31 -1.37 -8.05 11.95
CA LYS A 31 -1.46 -9.31 12.71
C LYS A 31 -1.08 -9.10 14.19
N LEU A 32 -0.04 -8.32 14.47
CA LEU A 32 0.44 -8.01 15.83
C LEU A 32 -0.59 -7.22 16.64
N PHE A 33 -1.22 -6.23 16.03
CA PHE A 33 -2.19 -5.35 16.68
C PHE A 33 -3.63 -5.85 16.60
N GLY A 34 -3.86 -7.03 16.01
CA GLY A 34 -5.21 -7.58 15.82
C GLY A 34 -6.11 -6.67 14.97
N LEU A 35 -5.49 -5.81 14.15
CA LEU A 35 -6.22 -4.93 13.25
C LEU A 35 -6.82 -5.82 12.17
N LYS A 36 -8.16 -5.85 12.09
CA LYS A 36 -8.87 -6.46 10.96
C LYS A 36 -8.46 -5.69 9.70
N VAL A 37 -7.41 -6.15 9.04
CA VAL A 37 -7.23 -5.88 7.61
C VAL A 37 -8.36 -6.61 6.96
N GLU A 38 -9.07 -5.87 6.11
CA GLU A 38 -10.10 -6.42 5.26
C GLU A 38 -9.59 -7.75 4.69
N PRO A 39 -10.30 -8.87 4.92
CA PRO A 39 -9.87 -10.17 4.43
C PRO A 39 -9.77 -10.10 2.91
N GLU A 40 -9.04 -11.03 2.29
CA GLU A 40 -9.13 -11.26 0.84
C GLU A 40 -10.58 -11.03 0.41
N LEU A 41 -10.76 -10.07 -0.52
CA LEU A 41 -12.07 -9.61 -0.94
C LEU A 41 -12.99 -10.82 -1.07
N THR A 42 -14.12 -10.79 -0.37
CA THR A 42 -15.08 -11.88 -0.48
C THR A 42 -15.35 -12.11 -1.97
N PRO A 43 -15.53 -13.36 -2.43
CA PRO A 43 -15.63 -13.66 -3.85
C PRO A 43 -16.63 -12.75 -4.59
N THR A 44 -17.71 -12.37 -3.91
CA THR A 44 -18.71 -11.40 -4.38
C THR A 44 -18.15 -9.99 -4.62
N LEU A 45 -17.34 -9.46 -3.71
CA LEU A 45 -16.71 -8.14 -3.87
C LEU A 45 -15.59 -8.18 -4.92
N ALA A 46 -14.84 -9.28 -5.01
CA ALA A 46 -13.85 -9.48 -6.07
C ALA A 46 -14.52 -9.50 -7.45
N SER A 47 -15.62 -10.24 -7.62
CA SER A 47 -16.41 -10.26 -8.86
C SER A 47 -17.04 -8.89 -9.19
N LEU A 48 -17.49 -8.13 -8.19
CA LEU A 48 -18.02 -6.79 -8.39
C LEU A 48 -16.95 -5.83 -8.93
N LEU A 49 -15.74 -5.85 -8.36
CA LEU A 49 -14.63 -5.02 -8.83
C LEU A 49 -14.16 -5.43 -10.23
N GLU A 50 -14.15 -6.73 -10.53
CA GLU A 50 -13.85 -7.22 -11.88
C GLU A 50 -14.89 -6.72 -12.91
N ALA A 51 -16.18 -6.73 -12.56
CA ALA A 51 -17.25 -6.23 -13.41
C ALA A 51 -17.14 -4.72 -13.66
N ILE A 52 -16.82 -3.93 -12.62
CA ILE A 52 -16.57 -2.49 -12.74
C ILE A 52 -15.36 -2.22 -13.63
N GLY A 53 -14.28 -2.99 -13.47
CA GLY A 53 -13.07 -2.86 -14.29
C GLY A 53 -13.27 -3.22 -15.76
N LYS A 54 -14.18 -4.15 -16.07
CA LYS A 54 -14.59 -4.46 -17.45
C LYS A 54 -15.44 -3.34 -18.04
N ALA A 55 -16.43 -2.85 -17.29
CA ALA A 55 -17.28 -1.75 -17.72
C ALA A 55 -16.49 -0.48 -18.04
N GLY A 56 -15.48 -0.13 -17.23
CA GLY A 56 -14.63 1.04 -17.49
C GLY A 56 -13.65 0.90 -18.66
N ARG A 57 -13.45 -0.31 -19.21
CA ARG A 57 -12.61 -0.54 -20.40
C ARG A 57 -13.41 -0.51 -21.70
N ASP A 58 -14.69 -0.85 -21.63
CA ASP A 58 -15.60 -0.80 -22.79
C ASP A 58 -16.02 0.64 -23.15
N GLU A 59 -15.71 1.63 -22.29
CA GLU A 59 -15.99 3.05 -22.53
C GLU A 59 -14.87 3.81 -23.27
N THR A 60 -13.75 3.17 -23.59
CA THR A 60 -12.70 3.76 -24.44
C THR A 60 -12.70 3.14 -25.84
N PRO A 61 -13.04 3.89 -26.90
CA PRO A 61 -12.91 3.43 -28.28
C PRO A 61 -11.44 3.35 -28.75
#